data_AF-A0A485MW55-F1
#
_entry.id   AF-A0A485MW55-F1
#
_cell.length_a   1.000
_cell.length_b   1.000
_cell.length_c   1.000
_cell.angle_alpha   90.00
_cell.angle_beta   90.00
_cell.angle_gamma   90.00
#
_symmetry.space_group_name_H-M   'P 1'
#
loop_
_entity.id
_entity.type
_entity.pdbx_description
1 polymer ?
#
loop_
_entity_poly.entity_id
_entity_poly.type
_entity_poly.pdbx_seq_one_letter_code
_entity_poly.pdbx_strand_id
1 'polypeptide(L)'
;MPLFGNTFSPKKTPPRKSASLSNLHNLDRSTREVELGLDYGTPTMNLAGQSLKFENGQWIAEMGISGGVDRREAQRLRRRNQQLEEENNLLRLKVDILLDMLDETLSERLWGLTEMFPERVRSAAGATFDLSVFVAQKMYRFSRAALWIGTTSFMILVLPVVFETEKLQMEQQQQLQQRQILLGPNTGLSGGMPGALPSLPGKL
;
A
#
# COMPACT_ATOMS: atom_id res chain seq x y z
N MET A 1 -32.29 24.32 31.46
CA MET A 1 -32.15 22.90 31.08
C MET A 1 -30.94 22.79 30.15
N PRO A 2 -29.83 22.13 30.53
CA PRO A 2 -28.79 21.77 29.58
C PRO A 2 -29.17 20.46 28.85
N LEU A 3 -29.10 20.50 27.52
CA LEU A 3 -29.62 19.52 26.56
C LEU A 3 -28.52 18.66 25.89
N PHE A 4 -27.43 18.34 26.60
CA PHE A 4 -26.41 17.42 26.07
C PHE A 4 -25.90 16.49 27.17
N GLY A 5 -26.28 15.22 27.04
CA GLY A 5 -25.96 14.15 27.98
C GLY A 5 -24.50 13.68 27.90
N ASN A 6 -24.02 13.28 29.08
CA ASN A 6 -22.81 12.51 29.40
C ASN A 6 -21.85 12.16 28.26
N THR A 7 -20.66 12.74 28.34
CA THR A 7 -19.43 12.28 27.67
C THR A 7 -19.20 10.80 27.96
N PHE A 8 -19.25 9.99 26.90
CA PHE A 8 -18.88 8.59 26.87
C PHE A 8 -17.53 8.36 27.59
N SER A 9 -17.57 7.68 28.74
CA SER A 9 -16.39 7.29 29.51
C SER A 9 -16.27 5.76 29.52
N PRO A 10 -15.70 5.16 28.46
CA PRO A 10 -15.59 3.71 28.42
C PRO A 10 -14.66 3.23 29.53
N LYS A 11 -15.15 2.30 30.36
CA LYS A 11 -14.34 1.66 31.41
C LYS A 11 -13.11 1.02 30.75
N LYS A 12 -11.91 1.39 31.22
CA LYS A 12 -10.65 0.78 30.75
C LYS A 12 -10.73 -0.73 30.94
N THR A 13 -10.63 -1.48 29.85
CA THR A 13 -10.51 -2.93 29.89
C THR A 13 -9.24 -3.31 30.66
N PRO A 14 -9.28 -4.30 31.57
CA PRO A 14 -8.10 -4.73 32.30
C PRO A 14 -6.99 -5.09 31.31
N PRO A 15 -5.71 -4.78 31.60
CA PRO A 15 -4.61 -5.09 30.71
C PRO A 15 -4.63 -6.59 30.42
N ARG A 16 -4.77 -6.92 29.14
CA ARG A 16 -4.66 -8.30 28.65
C ARG A 16 -3.27 -8.75 29.05
N LYS A 17 -3.17 -9.70 29.99
CA LYS A 17 -1.89 -10.35 30.31
C LYS A 17 -1.46 -11.05 29.04
N SER A 18 -0.64 -10.40 28.21
CA SER A 18 0.13 -11.12 27.20
C SER A 18 0.90 -12.19 27.96
N ALA A 19 0.83 -13.44 27.50
CA ALA A 19 1.77 -14.45 27.94
C ALA A 19 3.14 -14.00 27.46
N SER A 20 3.79 -13.15 28.26
CA SER A 20 5.14 -12.71 27.98
C SER A 20 5.99 -13.96 27.96
N LEU A 21 6.65 -14.23 26.83
CA LEU A 21 7.57 -15.36 26.62
C LEU A 21 8.73 -15.38 27.64
N SER A 22 8.82 -14.38 28.52
CA SER A 22 9.74 -14.32 29.65
C SER A 22 9.50 -15.36 30.74
N ASN A 23 8.31 -15.98 30.85
CA ASN A 23 8.06 -17.05 31.83
C ASN A 23 8.45 -18.46 31.33
N LEU A 24 9.12 -18.57 30.17
CA LEU A 24 9.57 -19.85 29.59
C LEU A 24 10.48 -20.66 30.54
N HIS A 25 11.20 -19.98 31.43
CA HIS A 25 12.14 -20.59 32.37
C HIS A 25 11.47 -21.13 33.65
N ASN A 26 10.22 -20.75 33.92
CA ASN A 26 9.45 -21.24 35.08
C ASN A 26 8.59 -22.47 34.76
N LEU A 27 8.48 -22.85 33.48
CA LEU A 27 7.76 -24.04 33.06
C LEU A 27 8.68 -25.25 33.20
N ASP A 28 8.16 -26.30 33.81
CA ASP A 28 8.87 -27.58 33.93
C ASP A 28 9.21 -28.12 32.53
N ARG A 29 10.33 -28.85 32.42
CA ARG A 29 10.93 -29.24 31.13
C ARG A 29 9.94 -29.98 30.22
N SER A 30 9.11 -30.84 30.83
CA SER A 30 8.05 -31.61 30.16
C SER A 30 6.93 -30.71 29.61
N THR A 31 6.47 -29.72 30.39
CA THR A 31 5.43 -28.77 29.94
C THR A 31 5.95 -27.90 28.79
N ARG A 32 7.22 -27.51 28.84
CA ARG A 32 7.86 -26.75 27.77
C ARG A 32 7.98 -27.55 26.46
N GLU A 33 8.23 -28.85 26.56
CA GLU A 33 8.30 -29.75 25.41
C GLU A 33 6.91 -30.07 24.83
N VAL A 34 5.85 -30.10 25.64
CA VAL A 34 4.47 -30.31 25.14
C VAL A 34 3.89 -29.05 24.49
N GLU A 35 4.12 -27.86 25.05
CA GLU A 35 3.52 -26.61 24.54
C GLU A 35 4.35 -25.94 23.43
N LEU A 36 5.67 -26.14 23.45
CA LEU A 36 6.62 -25.45 22.56
C LEU A 36 7.65 -26.41 21.93
N GLY A 37 7.49 -27.71 22.12
CA GLY A 37 8.32 -28.70 21.45
C GLY A 37 8.05 -28.76 19.95
N LEU A 38 9.00 -29.37 19.25
CA LEU A 38 8.93 -29.62 17.81
C LEU A 38 7.96 -30.77 17.47
N ASP A 39 7.41 -31.46 18.47
CA ASP A 39 6.38 -32.49 18.31
C ASP A 39 4.99 -31.87 18.26
N TYR A 40 4.76 -30.99 17.28
CA TYR A 40 3.41 -30.70 16.83
C TYR A 40 2.96 -31.96 16.05
N GLY A 41 2.00 -32.72 16.58
CA GLY A 41 1.41 -33.85 15.86
C GLY A 41 0.83 -33.43 14.50
N THR A 42 0.13 -34.34 13.81
CA THR A 42 -0.57 -34.00 12.55
C THR A 42 -1.39 -32.72 12.72
N PRO A 43 -1.13 -31.64 11.93
CA PRO A 43 -1.84 -30.38 12.09
C PRO A 43 -3.35 -30.59 12.06
N THR A 44 -4.04 -30.13 13.10
CA THR A 44 -5.50 -30.20 13.18
C THR A 44 -6.09 -28.79 13.14
N MET A 45 -7.22 -28.64 12.47
CA MET A 45 -7.87 -27.35 12.22
C MET A 45 -9.36 -27.49 12.46
N ASN A 46 -9.90 -26.72 13.41
CA ASN A 46 -11.33 -26.71 13.73
C ASN A 46 -12.01 -25.55 13.00
N LEU A 47 -12.75 -25.84 11.92
CA LEU A 47 -13.59 -24.86 11.23
C LEU A 47 -15.06 -25.26 11.33
N ALA A 48 -15.91 -24.31 11.72
CA ALA A 48 -17.37 -24.49 11.76
C ALA A 48 -17.84 -25.73 12.56
N GLY A 49 -17.10 -26.14 13.59
CA GLY A 49 -17.42 -27.32 14.41
C GLY A 49 -16.97 -28.66 13.82
N GLN A 50 -16.27 -28.66 12.68
CA GLN A 50 -15.60 -29.82 12.11
C GLN A 50 -14.10 -29.79 12.43
N SER A 51 -13.59 -30.90 12.99
CA SER A 51 -12.16 -31.15 13.19
C SER A 51 -11.57 -31.69 11.89
N LEU A 52 -10.67 -30.96 11.26
CA LEU A 52 -9.94 -31.36 10.07
C LEU A 52 -8.52 -31.79 10.48
N LYS A 53 -8.11 -33.00 10.11
CA LYS A 53 -6.76 -33.52 10.34
C LYS A 53 -5.98 -33.49 9.02
N PHE A 54 -4.75 -32.97 9.06
CA PHE A 54 -3.87 -32.96 7.89
C PHE A 54 -3.12 -34.29 7.80
N GLU A 55 -3.47 -35.10 6.80
CA GLU A 55 -2.90 -36.42 6.56
C GLU A 55 -2.52 -36.54 5.07
N ASN A 56 -1.31 -37.01 4.77
CA ASN A 56 -0.82 -37.24 3.39
C ASN A 56 -0.99 -36.03 2.43
N GLY A 57 -0.81 -34.80 2.93
CA GLY A 57 -0.92 -33.59 2.11
C GLY A 57 -2.35 -33.09 1.88
N GLN A 58 -3.36 -33.71 2.50
CA GLN A 58 -4.77 -33.33 2.38
C GLN A 58 -5.42 -33.11 3.75
N TRP A 59 -6.37 -32.17 3.82
CA TRP A 59 -7.20 -31.97 5.01
C TRP A 59 -8.38 -32.94 4.99
N ILE A 60 -8.40 -33.88 5.93
CA ILE A 60 -9.44 -34.89 6.08
C ILE A 60 -10.35 -34.51 7.25
N ALA A 61 -11.66 -34.40 7.01
CA ALA A 61 -12.62 -34.15 8.08
C ALA A 61 -12.75 -35.40 8.97
N GLU A 62 -12.53 -35.25 10.26
CA GLU A 62 -12.74 -36.28 11.28
C GLU A 62 -14.22 -36.66 11.27
N MET A 63 -14.51 -37.95 11.06
CA MET A 63 -15.83 -38.46 10.70
C MET A 63 -16.79 -38.47 11.90
N GLY A 64 -17.16 -37.29 12.37
CA GLY A 64 -18.27 -37.05 13.28
C GLY A 64 -19.61 -37.05 12.53
N ILE A 65 -20.68 -37.40 13.23
CA ILE A 65 -22.06 -37.61 12.75
C ILE A 65 -22.66 -36.38 11.99
N SER A 66 -22.00 -35.20 12.01
CA SER A 66 -22.40 -33.98 11.31
C SER A 66 -22.18 -33.98 9.78
N GLY A 67 -21.36 -34.88 9.24
CA GLY A 67 -20.96 -34.86 7.83
C GLY A 67 -22.11 -35.02 6.80
N GLY A 68 -23.28 -35.49 7.21
CA GLY A 68 -24.44 -35.68 6.32
C GLY A 68 -25.19 -34.38 5.95
N VAL A 69 -25.28 -33.43 6.86
CA VAL A 69 -25.97 -32.13 6.64
C VAL A 69 -25.06 -31.20 5.83
N ASP A 70 -23.79 -31.10 6.22
CA ASP A 70 -22.79 -30.30 5.51
C ASP A 70 -22.55 -30.79 4.09
N ARG A 71 -22.65 -32.10 3.84
CA ARG A 71 -22.51 -32.64 2.47
C ARG A 71 -23.67 -32.25 1.56
N ARG A 72 -24.90 -32.14 2.07
CA ARG A 72 -26.07 -31.67 1.31
C ARG A 72 -25.97 -30.17 1.02
N GLU A 73 -25.54 -29.38 2.00
CA GLU A 73 -25.33 -27.94 1.82
C GLU A 73 -24.17 -27.66 0.88
N ALA A 74 -23.04 -28.37 1.03
CA ALA A 74 -21.92 -28.30 0.10
C ALA A 74 -22.34 -28.70 -1.32
N GLN A 75 -23.22 -29.69 -1.48
CA GLN A 75 -23.74 -30.07 -2.79
C GLN A 75 -24.65 -28.99 -3.40
N ARG A 76 -25.47 -28.31 -2.60
CA ARG A 76 -26.28 -27.16 -3.05
C ARG A 76 -25.41 -25.97 -3.43
N LEU A 77 -24.37 -25.69 -2.65
CA LEU A 77 -23.44 -24.60 -2.91
C LEU A 77 -22.63 -24.84 -4.19
N ARG A 78 -22.25 -26.09 -4.46
CA ARG A 78 -21.62 -26.48 -5.73
C ARG A 78 -22.55 -26.24 -6.92
N ARG A 79 -23.83 -26.61 -6.82
CA ARG A 79 -24.82 -26.34 -7.87
C ARG A 79 -25.01 -24.85 -8.12
N ARG A 80 -25.10 -24.04 -7.06
CA ARG A 80 -25.19 -22.58 -7.18
C ARG A 80 -23.94 -21.97 -7.81
N ASN A 81 -22.75 -22.42 -7.42
CA ASN A 81 -21.52 -21.95 -8.05
C ASN A 81 -21.46 -22.30 -9.53
N GLN A 82 -21.87 -23.51 -9.92
CA GLN A 82 -21.96 -23.89 -11.32
C GLN A 82 -22.94 -23.00 -12.10
N GLN A 83 -24.13 -22.76 -11.54
CA GLN A 83 -25.10 -21.84 -12.15
C GLN A 83 -24.55 -20.42 -12.30
N LEU A 84 -23.90 -19.90 -11.25
CA LEU A 84 -23.28 -18.58 -11.30
C LEU A 84 -22.15 -18.50 -12.33
N GLU A 85 -21.39 -19.57 -12.50
CA GLU A 85 -20.34 -19.66 -13.52
C GLU A 85 -20.92 -19.66 -14.94
N GLU A 86 -22.00 -20.42 -15.17
CA GLU A 86 -22.75 -20.42 -16.44
C GLU A 86 -23.38 -19.06 -16.73
N GLU A 87 -24.02 -18.44 -15.73
CA GLU A 87 -24.58 -17.08 -15.83
C GLU A 87 -23.48 -16.05 -16.11
N ASN A 88 -22.32 -16.16 -15.46
CA ASN A 88 -21.21 -15.24 -15.72
C ASN A 88 -20.69 -15.38 -17.15
N ASN A 89 -20.55 -16.62 -17.64
CA ASN A 89 -20.14 -16.88 -19.01
C ASN A 89 -21.17 -16.33 -20.01
N LEU A 90 -22.46 -16.57 -19.77
CA LEU A 90 -23.54 -16.03 -20.60
C LEU A 90 -23.55 -14.50 -20.60
N LEU A 91 -23.37 -13.87 -19.42
CA LEU A 91 -23.30 -12.42 -19.30
C LEU A 91 -22.10 -11.85 -20.04
N ARG A 92 -20.93 -12.51 -20.00
CA ARG A 92 -19.77 -12.12 -20.80
C ARG A 92 -20.08 -12.17 -22.29
N LEU A 93 -20.62 -13.28 -22.77
CA LEU A 93 -21.02 -13.40 -24.18
C LEU A 93 -22.05 -12.33 -24.58
N LYS A 94 -23.00 -12.01 -23.70
CA LYS A 94 -23.99 -10.97 -23.96
C LYS A 94 -23.35 -9.59 -24.05
N VAL A 95 -22.38 -9.29 -23.19
CA VAL A 95 -21.63 -8.03 -23.25
C VAL A 95 -20.84 -7.95 -24.55
N ASP A 96 -20.12 -9.02 -24.92
CA ASP A 96 -19.32 -9.04 -26.14
C ASP A 96 -20.20 -8.85 -27.38
N ILE A 97 -21.32 -9.57 -27.48
CA ILE A 97 -22.28 -9.41 -28.59
C ILE A 97 -22.86 -7.99 -28.64
N LEU A 98 -23.22 -7.41 -27.49
CA LEU A 98 -23.75 -6.05 -27.45
C LEU A 98 -22.70 -5.02 -27.83
N LEU A 99 -21.43 -5.24 -27.48
CA LEU A 99 -20.32 -4.39 -27.89
C LEU A 99 -20.10 -4.48 -29.41
N ASP A 100 -20.11 -5.69 -29.98
CA ASP A 100 -19.97 -5.90 -31.42
C ASP A 100 -21.12 -5.24 -32.19
N MET A 101 -22.37 -5.43 -31.77
CA MET A 101 -23.53 -4.77 -32.40
C MET A 101 -23.45 -3.24 -32.31
N LEU A 102 -22.92 -2.72 -31.20
CA LEU A 102 -22.74 -1.28 -31.03
C LEU A 102 -21.62 -0.77 -31.94
N ASP A 103 -20.51 -1.49 -32.07
CA ASP A 103 -19.41 -1.15 -32.97
C ASP A 103 -19.85 -1.24 -34.45
N GLU A 104 -20.66 -2.23 -34.83
CA GLU A 104 -21.32 -2.31 -36.15
C GLU A 104 -22.21 -1.09 -36.40
N THR A 105 -23.09 -0.73 -35.45
CA THR A 105 -23.97 0.45 -35.60
C THR A 105 -23.18 1.76 -35.67
N LEU A 106 -22.13 1.91 -34.85
CA LEU A 106 -21.28 3.09 -34.85
C LEU A 106 -20.42 3.14 -36.12
N SER A 107 -19.89 2.01 -36.58
CA SER A 107 -19.10 1.92 -37.80
C SER A 107 -19.95 2.19 -39.04
N GLU A 108 -21.18 1.68 -39.13
CA GLU A 108 -22.12 2.03 -40.21
C GLU A 108 -22.41 3.53 -40.27
N ARG A 109 -22.68 4.15 -39.10
CA ARG A 109 -22.93 5.59 -39.01
C ARG A 109 -21.69 6.41 -39.34
N LEU A 110 -20.53 6.03 -38.82
CA LEU A 110 -19.25 6.69 -39.09
C LEU A 110 -18.86 6.52 -40.56
N TRP A 111 -19.09 5.34 -41.14
CA TRP A 111 -18.87 5.07 -42.55
C TRP A 111 -19.78 5.94 -43.42
N GLY A 112 -21.09 5.96 -43.16
CA GLY A 112 -22.05 6.81 -43.87
C GLY A 112 -21.76 8.31 -43.72
N LEU A 113 -21.33 8.76 -42.53
CA LEU A 113 -20.86 10.12 -42.32
C LEU A 113 -19.57 10.40 -43.10
N THR A 114 -18.67 9.42 -43.18
CA THR A 114 -17.41 9.60 -43.91
C THR A 114 -17.61 9.58 -45.42
N GLU A 115 -18.61 8.88 -45.94
CA GLU A 115 -19.00 8.89 -47.36
C GLU A 115 -19.41 10.31 -47.84
N MET A 116 -19.86 11.18 -46.92
CA MET A 116 -20.13 12.60 -47.22
C MET A 116 -18.86 13.47 -47.35
N PHE A 117 -17.68 12.98 -46.96
CA PHE A 117 -16.43 13.73 -47.03
C PHE A 117 -15.50 13.18 -48.13
N PRO A 118 -14.89 14.04 -48.96
CA PRO A 118 -14.01 13.59 -50.04
C PRO A 118 -12.79 12.83 -49.49
N GLU A 119 -12.38 11.75 -50.17
CA GLU A 119 -11.25 10.88 -49.77
C GLU A 119 -9.96 11.64 -49.45
N ARG A 120 -9.74 12.77 -50.12
CA ARG A 120 -8.59 13.64 -49.91
C ARG A 120 -8.57 14.27 -48.52
N VAL A 121 -9.74 14.62 -47.97
CA VAL A 121 -9.86 15.19 -46.62
C VAL A 121 -9.67 14.10 -45.56
N ARG A 122 -10.20 12.90 -45.79
CA ARG A 122 -9.99 11.75 -44.89
C ARG A 122 -8.52 11.31 -44.87
N SER A 123 -7.88 11.25 -46.04
CA SER A 123 -6.46 10.92 -46.18
C SER A 123 -5.55 12.00 -45.57
N ALA A 124 -5.85 13.28 -45.79
CA ALA A 124 -5.11 14.37 -45.17
C ALA A 124 -5.29 14.38 -43.64
N ALA A 125 -6.51 14.17 -43.13
CA ALA A 125 -6.79 14.08 -41.70
C ALA A 125 -6.05 12.89 -41.06
N GLY A 126 -6.10 11.72 -41.71
CA GLY A 126 -5.33 10.53 -41.30
C GLY A 126 -3.83 10.80 -41.26
N ALA A 127 -3.27 11.39 -42.33
CA ALA A 127 -1.86 11.73 -42.39
C ALA A 127 -1.43 12.75 -41.31
N THR A 128 -2.28 13.73 -40.99
CA THR A 128 -2.00 14.66 -39.87
C THR A 128 -2.08 13.98 -38.51
N PHE A 129 -2.99 13.03 -38.33
CA PHE A 129 -3.12 12.26 -37.10
C PHE A 129 -1.93 11.31 -36.92
N ASP A 130 -1.52 10.61 -37.97
CA ASP A 130 -0.36 9.71 -37.97
C ASP A 130 0.94 10.49 -37.74
N LEU A 131 1.09 11.67 -38.36
CA LEU A 131 2.21 12.57 -38.08
C LEU A 131 2.21 13.01 -36.61
N SER A 132 1.04 13.36 -36.06
CA SER A 132 0.91 13.75 -34.65
C SER A 132 1.28 12.60 -33.71
N VAL A 133 0.79 11.38 -33.97
CA VAL A 133 1.11 10.19 -33.19
C VAL A 133 2.60 9.85 -33.30
N PHE A 134 3.18 9.94 -34.49
CA PHE A 134 4.61 9.74 -34.70
C PHE A 134 5.46 10.76 -33.94
N VAL A 135 5.10 12.04 -33.99
CA VAL A 135 5.77 13.11 -33.23
C VAL A 135 5.63 12.87 -31.73
N ALA A 136 4.44 12.51 -31.24
CA ALA A 136 4.19 12.20 -29.84
C ALA A 136 5.02 11.01 -29.35
N GLN A 137 5.07 9.92 -30.12
CA GLN A 137 5.89 8.75 -29.79
C GLN A 137 7.39 9.10 -29.77
N LYS A 138 7.86 9.89 -30.73
CA LYS A 138 9.27 10.30 -30.81
C LYS A 138 9.65 11.28 -29.70
N MET A 139 8.79 12.24 -29.38
CA MET A 139 8.90 13.14 -28.22
C MET A 139 8.96 12.33 -26.92
N TYR A 140 8.08 11.35 -26.75
CA TYR A 140 8.05 10.52 -25.55
C TYR A 140 9.34 9.72 -25.38
N ARG A 141 9.83 9.09 -26.46
CA ARG A 141 11.11 8.36 -26.43
C ARG A 141 12.30 9.28 -26.20
N PHE A 142 12.30 10.46 -26.81
CA PHE A 142 13.32 11.49 -26.58
C PHE A 142 13.29 11.99 -25.14
N SER A 143 12.12 12.31 -24.59
CA SER A 143 11.95 12.79 -23.22
C SER A 143 12.45 11.78 -22.21
N ARG A 144 12.14 10.49 -22.39
CA ARG A 144 12.67 9.43 -21.52
C ARG A 144 14.19 9.32 -21.58
N ALA A 145 14.78 9.43 -22.78
CA ALA A 145 16.23 9.40 -22.95
C ALA A 145 16.90 10.65 -22.36
N ALA A 146 16.36 11.83 -22.63
CA ALA A 146 16.87 13.11 -22.13
C ALA A 146 16.77 13.19 -20.61
N LEU A 147 15.68 12.73 -20.01
CA LEU A 147 15.53 12.68 -18.57
C LEU A 147 16.54 11.72 -17.95
N TRP A 148 16.73 10.53 -18.52
CA TRP A 148 17.73 9.58 -18.02
C TRP A 148 19.15 10.15 -18.08
N ILE A 149 19.53 10.71 -19.23
CA ILE A 149 20.85 11.33 -19.43
C ILE A 149 21.02 12.55 -18.53
N GLY A 150 20.01 13.41 -18.42
CA GLY A 150 20.04 14.60 -17.58
C GLY A 150 20.14 14.26 -16.09
N THR A 151 19.33 13.32 -15.62
CA THR A 151 19.38 12.86 -14.21
C THR A 151 20.71 12.21 -13.89
N THR A 152 21.22 11.32 -14.75
CA THR A 152 22.54 10.68 -14.52
C THR A 152 23.70 11.68 -14.60
N SER A 153 23.66 12.61 -15.55
CA SER A 153 24.66 13.67 -15.67
C SER A 153 24.65 14.62 -14.47
N PHE A 154 23.47 15.06 -14.04
CA PHE A 154 23.30 15.88 -12.84
C PHE A 154 23.80 15.16 -11.59
N MET A 155 23.44 13.88 -11.44
CA MET A 155 23.89 13.05 -10.32
C MET A 155 25.41 12.95 -10.28
N ILE A 156 26.11 12.79 -11.40
CA ILE A 156 27.57 12.64 -11.39
C ILE A 156 28.27 13.98 -11.09
N LEU A 157 27.76 15.10 -11.58
CA LEU A 157 28.44 16.39 -11.50
C LEU A 157 28.12 17.18 -10.23
N VAL A 158 26.86 17.16 -9.79
CA VAL A 158 26.39 18.02 -8.71
C VAL A 158 26.52 17.35 -7.36
N LEU A 159 26.38 16.02 -7.30
CA LEU A 159 26.43 15.26 -6.06
C LEU A 159 27.78 15.38 -5.32
N PRO A 160 28.97 15.30 -5.98
CA PRO A 160 30.24 15.51 -5.28
C PRO A 160 30.37 16.93 -4.70
N VAL A 161 29.95 17.95 -5.46
CA VAL A 161 30.03 19.35 -5.04
C VAL A 161 29.07 19.62 -3.88
N VAL A 162 27.85 19.08 -3.93
CA VAL A 162 26.89 19.21 -2.83
C VAL A 162 27.45 18.54 -1.57
N PHE A 163 28.02 17.33 -1.68
CA PHE A 163 28.62 16.66 -0.54
C PHE A 163 29.79 17.44 0.07
N GLU A 164 30.63 18.06 -0.75
CA GLU A 164 31.69 18.94 -0.24
C GLU A 164 31.10 20.14 0.50
N THR A 165 30.08 20.79 -0.05
CA THR A 165 29.45 21.95 0.60
C THR A 165 28.74 21.60 1.90
N GLU A 166 28.02 20.47 1.94
CA GLU A 166 27.33 20.00 3.15
C GLU A 166 28.32 19.53 4.20
N LYS A 167 29.41 18.87 3.80
CA LYS A 167 30.47 18.45 4.73
C LYS A 167 31.11 19.66 5.40
N LEU A 168 31.44 20.70 4.63
CA LEU A 168 32.00 21.93 5.17
C LEU A 168 31.01 22.64 6.11
N GLN A 169 29.72 22.64 5.77
CA GLN A 169 28.67 23.20 6.62
C GLN A 169 28.53 22.43 7.94
N MET A 170 28.56 21.09 7.89
CA MET A 170 28.52 20.22 9.06
C MET A 170 29.74 20.41 9.97
N GLU A 171 30.94 20.55 9.39
CA GLU A 171 32.17 20.81 10.16
C GLU A 171 32.09 22.17 10.88
N GLN A 172 31.59 23.22 10.22
CA GLN A 172 31.39 24.51 10.88
C GLN A 172 30.34 24.42 12.01
N GLN A 173 29.26 23.68 11.81
CA GLN A 173 28.23 23.45 12.84
C GLN A 173 28.79 22.69 14.04
N GLN A 174 29.60 21.67 13.80
CA GLN A 174 30.26 20.91 14.85
C GLN A 174 31.31 21.75 15.58
N GLN A 175 32.06 22.60 14.89
CA GLN A 175 32.98 23.54 15.54
C GLN A 175 32.23 24.56 16.40
N LEU A 176 31.08 25.07 15.94
CA LEU A 176 30.21 25.94 16.74
C LEU A 176 29.66 25.21 17.97
N GLN A 177 29.22 23.96 17.82
CA GLN A 177 28.80 23.13 18.93
C GLN A 177 29.95 22.81 19.90
N GLN A 178 31.14 22.47 19.40
CA GLN A 178 32.33 22.27 20.23
C GLN A 178 32.72 23.55 20.95
N ARG A 179 32.64 24.72 20.30
CA ARG A 179 32.85 26.02 20.97
C ARG A 179 31.82 26.27 22.06
N GLN A 180 30.55 25.92 21.84
CA GLN A 180 29.49 26.01 22.87
C GLN A 180 29.64 24.96 23.99
N ILE A 181 30.20 23.79 23.71
CA ILE A 181 30.45 22.73 24.70
C ILE A 181 31.71 23.03 25.53
N LEU A 182 32.77 23.57 24.92
CA LEU A 182 34.02 23.93 25.59
C LEU A 182 33.91 25.23 26.39
N LEU A 183 33.06 26.16 25.97
CA LEU A 183 32.72 27.37 26.73
C LEU A 183 31.51 27.18 27.66
N GLY A 184 30.91 25.99 27.67
CA GLY A 184 29.64 25.73 28.33
C GLY A 184 28.51 26.65 27.83
N PRO A 185 27.25 26.37 28.18
CA PRO A 185 26.11 27.18 27.73
C PRO A 185 26.11 28.66 28.15
N ASN A 186 27.12 29.18 28.87
CA ASN A 186 27.09 30.52 29.48
C ASN A 186 28.45 31.21 29.75
N THR A 187 29.56 30.89 29.07
CA THR A 187 30.80 31.71 29.24
C THR A 187 31.12 32.52 27.99
N GLY A 188 30.71 33.78 27.99
CA GLY A 188 31.10 34.72 26.93
C GLY A 188 30.47 36.10 26.95
N LEU A 189 29.33 36.31 27.65
CA LEU A 189 28.63 37.61 27.63
C LEU A 189 28.52 38.32 28.99
N SER A 190 29.22 37.89 30.03
CA SER A 190 29.24 38.62 31.31
C SER A 190 30.64 39.10 31.65
N GLY A 191 31.07 40.16 30.95
CA GLY A 191 32.33 40.83 31.19
C GLY A 191 32.27 42.31 30.85
N GLY A 192 31.37 43.06 31.51
CA GLY A 192 31.47 44.52 31.61
C GLY A 192 30.29 45.31 31.05
N MET A 193 29.24 45.49 31.84
CA MET A 193 28.72 46.82 32.19
C MET A 193 27.66 46.68 33.31
N PRO A 194 27.83 47.32 34.48
CA PRO A 194 26.79 47.40 35.48
C PRO A 194 25.86 48.58 35.18
N GLY A 195 24.55 48.32 35.12
CA GLY A 195 23.54 49.37 35.25
C GLY A 195 22.84 49.79 33.97
N ALA A 196 21.79 49.05 33.60
CA ALA A 196 20.52 49.63 33.16
C ALA A 196 19.40 48.63 33.49
N LEU A 197 18.33 49.14 34.09
CA LEU A 197 17.24 48.44 34.76
C LEU A 197 16.48 47.42 33.88
N PRO A 198 15.75 46.46 34.50
CA PRO A 198 14.86 45.55 33.79
C PRO A 198 13.47 46.18 33.59
N SER A 199 12.89 46.06 32.40
CA SER A 199 11.44 46.21 32.21
C SER A 199 10.86 44.89 31.69
N LEU A 200 10.00 44.31 32.52
CA LEU A 200 9.23 43.08 32.38
C LEU A 200 8.15 43.14 31.25
N PRO A 201 7.47 42.02 30.95
CA PRO A 201 6.99 41.63 29.61
C PRO A 201 5.48 41.85 29.42
N GLY A 202 5.01 41.76 28.18
CA GLY A 202 3.58 41.62 27.93
C GLY A 202 3.15 41.67 26.46
N LYS A 203 2.61 40.53 26.00
CA LYS A 203 1.48 40.36 25.07
C LYS A 203 1.31 41.36 23.92
N LEU A 204 1.42 40.84 22.70
CA LEU A 204 0.30 40.68 21.75
C LEU A 204 0.63 39.56 20.77
#